data_AF-A0A9D8NWW6-F1
#
_entry.id   AF-A0A9D8NWW6-F1
#
_cell.length_a   1.000
_cell.length_b   1.000
_cell.length_c   1.000
_cell.angle_alpha   90.00
_cell.angle_beta   90.00
_cell.angle_gamma   90.00
#
_symmetry.space_group_name_H-M   'P 1'
#
loop_
_entity.id
_entity.type
_entity.pdbx_description
1 polymer ?
#
loop_
_entity_poly.entity_id
_entity_poly.type
_entity_poly.pdbx_seq_one_letter_code
_entity_poly.pdbx_strand_id
1 'polypeptide(L)'
;MPRDRRTMRMRQGRKPSACETKSEQSRKGTSRNGSPWGENPSTQSTPSQTGEHMRRKRSRHDERFLRYIWSQQYFRTENLLTTDNRRLVIEHVGAWNRESGPDFLDAIVRIDGIVYRGDIEIHKNLIAWKQHNHHTDARYNRVILHVVLRGHPERSPTIAASGRSVPILLLEPYLTESIDILWSKASSEVSSLGKNHIPCHGRWKEVEVAVLRQWLDRLSTERMEMKLRRFEERLRQLAEERIQGVHEPWRLYASAIEEDLPSQIPPSARELTLRDLSRRELWDQLMYEGLMECLGYSHNRQQFLRLSRIVTLQIARSILHGDQREAIEAVLFGVSGLLPANETLDDPHSRQYVAQLRKQWIRWKGFVRGDHMHQSEWQFFPTRPSNFPTVRIAAAASLVEACITGDLFRRIIQQLKSQIPVPKKRRVVSDSLRSEPSEFWTHHYRFDERSSRRITPLGQSRIDEMIANTLLPCALLYARVFRDRILRDELLQMYATLGPLPENSVTRIVQSEIGDMNLRLETLRLHQGAIQLYRYYCSVGRCRECAIGRIVFRVADESTDMRQR
;
A
#
# COMPACT_ATOMS: atom_id res chain seq x y z
N MET A 1 12.95 27.74 57.51
CA MET A 1 14.09 28.07 58.39
C MET A 1 15.17 27.01 58.22
N PRO A 2 16.45 27.40 58.13
CA PRO A 2 17.57 26.59 57.64
C PRO A 2 18.63 26.31 58.73
N ARG A 3 19.66 25.54 58.37
CA ARG A 3 21.09 25.55 58.82
C ARG A 3 21.69 24.22 58.34
N ASP A 4 22.93 24.06 57.90
CA ASP A 4 24.21 24.78 57.93
C ASP A 4 25.09 23.98 56.94
N ARG A 5 26.17 24.41 56.26
CA ARG A 5 27.30 25.26 56.63
C ARG A 5 28.12 25.58 55.37
N ARG A 6 28.72 26.76 55.37
CA ARG A 6 29.73 27.29 54.43
C ARG A 6 31.10 26.62 54.63
N THR A 7 31.96 26.63 53.60
CA THR A 7 33.29 27.30 53.64
C THR A 7 33.97 27.46 52.26
N MET A 8 34.34 28.73 51.98
CA MET A 8 35.54 29.29 51.28
C MET A 8 35.99 28.77 49.90
N ARG A 9 35.92 29.51 48.78
CA ARG A 9 36.71 30.70 48.30
C ARG A 9 38.24 30.56 48.33
N MET A 10 38.88 30.60 47.15
CA MET A 10 39.91 31.60 46.78
C MET A 10 40.08 31.67 45.24
N ARG A 11 40.41 32.88 44.77
CA ARG A 11 40.55 33.37 43.39
C ARG A 11 42.03 33.46 43.01
N GLN A 12 42.24 33.80 41.73
CA GLN A 12 43.42 34.41 41.07
C GLN A 12 44.30 33.39 40.32
N GLY A 13 44.75 33.61 39.08
CA GLY A 13 44.62 34.73 38.16
C GLY A 13 45.62 34.58 36.99
N ARG A 14 45.36 35.33 35.90
CA ARG A 14 46.29 35.84 34.87
C ARG A 14 46.79 34.94 33.71
N LYS A 15 46.37 35.35 32.50
CA LYS A 15 47.10 35.34 31.19
C LYS A 15 48.37 36.22 31.27
N PRO A 16 49.39 36.13 30.38
CA PRO A 16 49.40 36.56 28.95
C PRO A 16 50.11 35.54 28.01
N SER A 17 49.81 35.41 26.70
CA SER A 17 50.00 36.30 25.52
C SER A 17 51.44 36.42 24.99
N ALA A 18 51.56 36.22 23.66
CA ALA A 18 52.58 36.64 22.67
C ALA A 18 53.19 35.42 21.94
N CYS A 19 53.01 35.17 20.64
CA CYS A 19 53.24 36.00 19.44
C CYS A 19 54.73 36.20 19.16
N GLU A 20 55.24 35.62 18.04
CA GLU A 20 56.08 36.26 17.01
C GLU A 20 56.61 35.17 16.02
N THR A 21 56.23 35.20 14.73
CA THR A 21 56.92 35.76 13.53
C THR A 21 58.12 34.91 13.04
N LYS A 22 58.49 34.78 11.75
CA LYS A 22 58.37 35.60 10.52
C LYS A 22 58.94 34.82 9.30
N SER A 23 58.52 35.23 8.08
CA SER A 23 59.21 35.33 6.75
C SER A 23 59.94 34.10 6.15
N GLU A 24 60.20 33.91 4.84
CA GLU A 24 60.35 34.72 3.61
C GLU A 24 60.05 33.81 2.36
N GLN A 25 59.30 34.23 1.33
CA GLN A 25 59.72 34.85 0.05
C GLN A 25 60.69 34.07 -0.89
N SER A 26 60.15 33.62 -2.05
CA SER A 26 60.42 34.15 -3.41
C SER A 26 60.82 33.19 -4.56
N ARG A 27 60.21 33.46 -5.73
CA ARG A 27 60.72 33.49 -7.14
C ARG A 27 60.78 32.23 -8.06
N LYS A 28 59.95 32.35 -9.12
CA LYS A 28 60.20 32.33 -10.60
C LYS A 28 60.69 31.05 -11.34
N GLY A 29 60.03 30.79 -12.48
CA GLY A 29 60.57 30.13 -13.69
C GLY A 29 59.57 29.21 -14.40
N THR A 30 58.72 29.68 -15.34
CA THR A 30 58.87 29.70 -16.82
C THR A 30 58.67 28.38 -17.57
N SER A 31 57.69 28.36 -18.51
CA SER A 31 57.70 27.76 -19.87
C SER A 31 56.27 27.30 -20.25
N ARG A 32 55.50 28.02 -21.09
CA ARG A 32 55.50 28.17 -22.57
C ARG A 32 54.72 27.09 -23.34
N ASN A 33 54.02 27.58 -24.37
CA ASN A 33 53.26 26.94 -25.46
C ASN A 33 51.79 26.64 -25.13
N GLY A 34 50.77 27.16 -25.83
CA GLY A 34 50.69 28.00 -27.01
C GLY A 34 49.26 27.89 -27.58
N SER A 35 48.51 28.99 -27.62
CA SER A 35 47.26 29.15 -28.40
C SER A 35 47.57 29.16 -29.93
N PRO A 36 46.59 29.03 -30.86
CA PRO A 36 45.64 30.12 -31.20
C PRO A 36 44.22 29.65 -31.58
N TRP A 37 43.13 30.25 -31.06
CA TRP A 37 42.45 31.50 -31.46
C TRP A 37 41.63 31.45 -32.77
N GLY A 38 40.38 31.88 -32.61
CA GLY A 38 39.51 32.50 -33.61
C GLY A 38 38.07 32.45 -33.09
N GLU A 39 37.32 33.51 -32.83
CA GLU A 39 37.51 34.97 -32.86
C GLU A 39 36.25 35.55 -32.16
N ASN A 40 36.37 36.68 -31.48
CA ASN A 40 35.27 37.43 -30.84
C ASN A 40 34.79 38.54 -31.80
N PRO A 41 33.56 39.07 -31.69
CA PRO A 41 33.46 40.31 -30.91
C PRO A 41 32.16 40.50 -30.10
N SER A 42 32.39 40.82 -28.82
CA SER A 42 31.75 41.85 -28.00
C SER A 42 30.41 42.48 -28.42
N THR A 43 29.43 42.38 -27.51
CA THR A 43 28.64 43.55 -27.05
C THR A 43 28.36 43.44 -25.55
N GLN A 44 28.66 44.52 -24.83
CA GLN A 44 28.42 44.70 -23.41
C GLN A 44 26.92 44.88 -23.11
N SER A 45 26.42 44.27 -22.04
CA SER A 45 25.51 44.90 -21.07
C SER A 45 25.20 43.95 -19.91
N THR A 46 24.91 44.55 -18.76
CA THR A 46 24.92 44.08 -17.37
C THR A 46 23.95 42.94 -17.00
N PRO A 47 24.22 42.18 -15.91
CA PRO A 47 23.40 41.04 -15.50
C PRO A 47 22.14 41.51 -14.76
N SER A 48 20.98 41.31 -15.37
CA SER A 48 19.69 41.32 -14.66
C SER A 48 19.40 39.91 -14.13
N GLN A 49 19.03 39.86 -12.86
CA GLN A 49 18.58 38.68 -12.16
C GLN A 49 17.36 38.08 -12.88
N THR A 50 17.37 36.78 -13.15
CA THR A 50 16.28 35.84 -12.86
C THR A 50 16.72 34.43 -13.23
N GLY A 51 16.99 33.64 -12.19
CA GLY A 51 17.30 32.23 -12.31
C GLY A 51 16.11 31.42 -12.83
N GLU A 52 16.46 30.48 -13.69
CA GLU A 52 15.67 29.34 -14.12
C GLU A 52 14.78 28.74 -13.03
N HIS A 53 13.50 28.65 -13.33
CA HIS A 53 12.68 27.50 -12.92
C HIS A 53 12.02 26.92 -14.17
N MET A 54 12.74 26.01 -14.82
CA MET A 54 12.20 25.11 -15.82
C MET A 54 11.18 24.17 -15.14
N ARG A 55 9.96 24.68 -14.95
CA ARG A 55 8.79 23.87 -14.60
C ARG A 55 8.60 22.84 -15.71
N ARG A 56 8.96 21.58 -15.46
CA ARG A 56 8.52 20.43 -16.26
C ARG A 56 7.00 20.52 -16.45
N LYS A 57 6.55 20.93 -17.63
CA LYS A 57 5.13 20.88 -18.03
C LYS A 57 4.67 19.42 -17.86
N ARG A 58 3.80 19.17 -16.88
CA ARG A 58 3.07 17.90 -16.79
C ARG A 58 2.38 17.68 -18.14
N SER A 59 2.61 16.51 -18.75
CA SER A 59 1.89 16.06 -19.94
C SER A 59 0.38 16.22 -19.69
N ARG A 60 -0.30 16.98 -20.56
CA ARG A 60 -1.72 17.34 -20.42
C ARG A 60 -2.64 16.11 -20.39
N HIS A 61 -2.32 15.06 -21.14
CA HIS A 61 -3.15 13.85 -21.26
C HIS A 61 -2.64 12.76 -20.30
N ASP A 62 -3.14 12.70 -19.07
CA ASP A 62 -2.77 11.66 -18.11
C ASP A 62 -3.60 10.37 -18.26
N GLU A 63 -3.18 9.28 -17.61
CA GLU A 63 -3.88 7.99 -17.70
C GLU A 63 -5.30 8.04 -17.14
N ARG A 64 -5.61 9.00 -16.27
CA ARG A 64 -6.97 9.19 -15.75
C ARG A 64 -7.91 9.64 -16.86
N PHE A 65 -7.44 10.51 -17.74
CA PHE A 65 -8.19 10.90 -18.93
C PHE A 65 -8.35 9.76 -19.93
N LEU A 66 -7.37 8.87 -20.06
CA LEU A 66 -7.52 7.68 -20.91
C LEU A 66 -8.56 6.70 -20.35
N ARG A 67 -8.59 6.52 -19.02
CA ARG A 67 -9.66 5.75 -18.36
C ARG A 67 -11.02 6.39 -18.55
N TYR A 68 -11.10 7.72 -18.56
CA TYR A 68 -12.34 8.43 -18.88
C TYR A 68 -12.79 8.16 -20.32
N ILE A 69 -11.91 8.34 -21.31
CA ILE A 69 -12.18 8.01 -22.72
C ILE A 69 -12.66 6.56 -22.86
N TRP A 70 -12.00 5.62 -22.18
CA TRP A 70 -12.41 4.21 -22.18
C TRP A 70 -13.80 4.01 -21.61
N SER A 71 -14.06 4.54 -20.41
CA SER A 71 -15.32 4.37 -19.69
C SER A 71 -16.53 4.97 -20.42
N GLN A 72 -16.33 6.09 -21.12
CA GLN A 72 -17.38 6.78 -21.89
C GLN A 72 -17.42 6.34 -23.36
N GLN A 73 -16.50 5.45 -23.77
CA GLN A 73 -16.31 5.04 -25.15
C GLN A 73 -16.20 6.21 -26.14
N TYR A 74 -15.40 7.23 -25.82
CA TYR A 74 -15.10 8.35 -26.74
C TYR A 74 -14.10 7.96 -27.84
N PHE A 75 -14.40 6.87 -28.53
CA PHE A 75 -13.69 6.31 -29.66
C PHE A 75 -14.67 5.43 -30.44
N ARG A 76 -14.43 5.26 -31.74
CA ARG A 76 -15.23 4.37 -32.60
C ARG A 76 -15.07 2.94 -32.11
N THR A 77 -16.19 2.27 -31.83
CA THR A 77 -16.21 0.89 -31.33
C THR A 77 -16.43 -0.12 -32.46
N GLU A 78 -16.74 0.35 -33.66
CA GLU A 78 -16.87 -0.48 -34.85
C GLU A 78 -15.49 -0.84 -35.41
N ASN A 79 -15.35 -2.10 -35.85
CA ASN A 79 -14.15 -2.61 -36.52
C ASN A 79 -12.84 -2.39 -35.74
N LEU A 80 -12.90 -2.44 -34.40
CA LEU A 80 -11.70 -2.43 -33.57
C LEU A 80 -10.82 -3.64 -33.92
N LEU A 81 -9.52 -3.38 -34.08
CA LEU A 81 -8.50 -4.39 -34.26
C LEU A 81 -7.47 -4.28 -33.13
N THR A 82 -7.03 -5.43 -32.64
CA THR A 82 -5.81 -5.51 -31.84
C THR A 82 -4.58 -5.26 -32.71
N THR A 83 -3.43 -5.01 -32.09
CA THR A 83 -2.19 -4.73 -32.82
C THR A 83 -1.65 -5.90 -33.64
N ASP A 84 -2.15 -7.12 -33.39
CA ASP A 84 -1.90 -8.32 -34.19
C ASP A 84 -3.05 -8.62 -35.18
N ASN A 85 -3.83 -7.59 -35.55
CA ASN A 85 -4.91 -7.62 -36.54
C ASN A 85 -6.09 -8.56 -36.23
N ARG A 86 -6.32 -8.87 -34.96
CA ARG A 86 -7.49 -9.66 -34.54
C ARG A 86 -8.67 -8.76 -34.28
N ARG A 87 -9.86 -9.21 -34.69
CA ARG A 87 -11.10 -8.44 -34.54
C ARG A 87 -11.51 -8.37 -33.07
N LEU A 88 -11.62 -7.17 -32.53
CA LEU A 88 -12.02 -6.88 -31.15
C LEU A 88 -13.45 -6.34 -31.12
N VAL A 89 -14.27 -6.85 -30.21
CA VAL A 89 -15.58 -6.29 -29.85
C VAL A 89 -15.61 -6.09 -28.34
N ILE A 90 -15.95 -4.89 -27.88
CA ILE A 90 -16.10 -4.58 -26.46
C ILE A 90 -17.56 -4.79 -26.10
N GLU A 91 -17.88 -5.86 -25.37
CA GLU A 91 -19.25 -6.15 -24.92
C GLU A 91 -19.55 -5.46 -23.58
N HIS A 92 -18.54 -5.40 -22.70
CA HIS A 92 -18.63 -4.70 -21.42
C HIS A 92 -17.26 -4.09 -21.06
N VAL A 93 -17.22 -2.77 -20.84
CA VAL A 93 -15.97 -2.01 -20.59
C VAL A 93 -15.28 -2.35 -19.26
N GLY A 94 -16.00 -3.02 -18.34
CA GLY A 94 -15.54 -3.35 -16.99
C GLY A 94 -15.87 -2.28 -15.95
N ALA A 95 -15.76 -2.64 -14.68
CA ALA A 95 -15.96 -1.74 -13.55
C ALA A 95 -14.64 -1.06 -13.17
N TRP A 96 -14.64 0.27 -13.05
CA TRP A 96 -13.42 1.02 -12.72
C TRP A 96 -12.83 0.58 -11.37
N ASN A 97 -11.59 0.08 -11.39
CA ASN A 97 -10.84 -0.24 -10.19
C ASN A 97 -10.24 1.01 -9.54
N ARG A 98 -10.48 1.16 -8.24
CA ARG A 98 -9.90 2.25 -7.41
C ARG A 98 -9.00 1.77 -6.31
N GLU A 99 -8.78 0.47 -6.27
CA GLU A 99 -7.76 -0.16 -5.44
C GLU A 99 -6.52 -0.43 -6.29
N SER A 100 -5.54 -1.09 -5.70
CA SER A 100 -4.32 -1.44 -6.42
C SER A 100 -4.56 -2.67 -7.31
N GLY A 101 -4.31 -2.57 -8.60
CA GLY A 101 -4.52 -3.62 -9.61
C GLY A 101 -4.90 -3.00 -10.96
N PRO A 102 -5.40 -3.82 -11.90
CA PRO A 102 -5.81 -3.38 -13.23
C PRO A 102 -6.85 -2.26 -13.22
N ASP A 103 -6.85 -1.38 -14.22
CA ASP A 103 -7.71 -0.19 -14.27
C ASP A 103 -9.22 -0.45 -14.30
N PHE A 104 -9.66 -1.51 -14.96
CA PHE A 104 -11.05 -1.97 -14.96
C PHE A 104 -11.12 -3.46 -14.66
N LEU A 105 -12.08 -3.86 -13.83
CA LEU A 105 -12.31 -5.25 -13.43
C LEU A 105 -13.51 -5.84 -14.17
N ASP A 106 -13.47 -7.14 -14.43
CA ASP A 106 -14.60 -7.93 -14.97
C ASP A 106 -15.23 -7.34 -16.26
N ALA A 107 -14.39 -6.82 -17.15
CA ALA A 107 -14.73 -6.53 -18.52
C ALA A 107 -15.02 -7.81 -19.32
N ILE A 108 -15.78 -7.65 -20.41
CA ILE A 108 -16.11 -8.71 -21.35
C ILE A 108 -15.76 -8.20 -22.75
N VAL A 109 -14.83 -8.87 -23.41
CA VAL A 109 -14.44 -8.56 -24.79
C VAL A 109 -14.44 -9.82 -25.64
N ARG A 110 -14.74 -9.68 -26.92
CA ARG A 110 -14.65 -10.76 -27.91
C ARG A 110 -13.48 -10.50 -28.84
N ILE A 111 -12.56 -11.44 -28.97
CA ILE A 111 -11.39 -11.35 -29.86
C ILE A 111 -11.44 -12.54 -30.81
N ASP A 112 -11.54 -12.29 -32.12
CA ASP A 112 -11.73 -13.30 -33.18
C ASP A 112 -12.82 -14.34 -32.87
N GLY A 113 -13.95 -13.86 -32.33
CA GLY A 113 -15.09 -14.70 -32.00
C GLY A 113 -15.02 -15.39 -30.63
N ILE A 114 -13.88 -15.37 -29.94
CA ILE A 114 -13.72 -15.94 -28.60
C ILE A 114 -14.05 -14.88 -27.55
N VAL A 115 -14.94 -15.20 -26.61
CA VAL A 115 -15.32 -14.30 -25.50
C VAL A 115 -14.35 -14.47 -24.33
N TYR A 116 -13.79 -13.35 -23.88
CA TYR A 116 -12.91 -13.26 -22.72
C TYR A 116 -13.59 -12.45 -21.62
N ARG A 117 -13.48 -12.92 -20.38
CA ARG A 117 -13.88 -12.19 -19.17
C ARG A 117 -12.68 -12.00 -18.25
N GLY A 118 -12.49 -10.77 -17.79
CA GLY A 118 -11.30 -10.39 -17.03
C GLY A 118 -11.09 -8.88 -17.05
N ASP A 119 -9.86 -8.44 -16.86
CA ASP A 119 -9.58 -7.05 -16.50
C ASP A 119 -8.99 -6.25 -17.68
N ILE A 120 -9.05 -4.93 -17.63
CA ILE A 120 -8.47 -4.03 -18.62
C ILE A 120 -7.44 -3.14 -17.92
N GLU A 121 -6.28 -2.97 -18.54
CA GLU A 121 -5.28 -2.01 -18.09
C GLU A 121 -5.06 -0.92 -19.12
N ILE A 122 -4.88 0.34 -18.68
CA ILE A 122 -4.80 1.49 -19.57
C ILE A 122 -3.54 2.32 -19.32
N HIS A 123 -2.75 2.51 -20.38
CA HIS A 123 -1.56 3.35 -20.31
C HIS A 123 -1.45 4.34 -21.48
N LYS A 124 -0.55 5.31 -21.33
CA LYS A 124 -0.21 6.21 -22.44
C LYS A 124 0.56 5.53 -23.56
N ASN A 125 1.38 4.55 -23.21
CA ASN A 125 2.28 3.87 -24.14
C ASN A 125 2.57 2.44 -23.67
N LEU A 126 3.08 1.62 -24.58
CA LEU A 126 3.37 0.20 -24.33
C LEU A 126 4.42 -0.05 -23.25
N ILE A 127 5.40 0.85 -23.11
CA ILE A 127 6.52 0.70 -22.18
C ILE A 127 6.05 0.82 -20.72
N ALA A 128 4.95 1.56 -20.48
CA ALA A 128 4.37 1.76 -19.16
C ALA A 128 4.05 0.44 -18.43
N TRP A 129 3.65 -0.61 -19.15
CA TRP A 129 3.41 -1.94 -18.58
C TRP A 129 4.62 -2.49 -17.82
N LYS A 130 5.81 -2.33 -18.41
CA LYS A 130 7.07 -2.73 -17.76
C LYS A 130 7.48 -1.74 -16.68
N GLN A 131 7.33 -0.44 -16.91
CA GLN A 131 7.68 0.60 -15.94
C GLN A 131 6.87 0.52 -14.64
N HIS A 132 5.61 0.10 -14.73
CA HIS A 132 4.73 -0.10 -13.57
C HIS A 132 4.87 -1.49 -12.93
N ASN A 133 5.77 -2.34 -13.46
CA ASN A 133 6.03 -3.71 -13.00
C ASN A 133 4.83 -4.67 -13.11
N HIS A 134 3.89 -4.42 -14.03
CA HIS A 134 2.73 -5.30 -14.21
C HIS A 134 3.11 -6.67 -14.76
N HIS A 135 4.19 -6.72 -15.54
CA HIS A 135 4.79 -7.96 -16.04
C HIS A 135 5.33 -8.89 -14.93
N THR A 136 5.44 -8.44 -13.68
CA THR A 136 5.84 -9.28 -12.53
C THR A 136 4.75 -9.38 -11.47
N ASP A 137 3.62 -8.69 -11.65
CA ASP A 137 2.53 -8.65 -10.68
C ASP A 137 1.36 -9.55 -11.10
N ALA A 138 1.14 -10.61 -10.32
CA ALA A 138 0.11 -11.61 -10.59
C ALA A 138 -1.32 -11.04 -10.63
N ARG A 139 -1.58 -9.84 -10.06
CA ARG A 139 -2.89 -9.18 -10.17
C ARG A 139 -3.25 -8.84 -11.61
N TYR A 140 -2.25 -8.63 -12.47
CA TYR A 140 -2.46 -8.33 -13.88
C TYR A 140 -2.57 -9.58 -14.75
N ASN A 141 -2.47 -10.79 -14.16
CA ASN A 141 -2.71 -12.05 -14.90
C ASN A 141 -4.14 -12.21 -15.37
N ARG A 142 -5.08 -11.45 -14.79
CA ARG A 142 -6.47 -11.39 -15.24
C ARG A 142 -6.70 -10.38 -16.37
N VAL A 143 -5.70 -9.59 -16.76
CA VAL A 143 -5.85 -8.57 -17.81
C VAL A 143 -6.03 -9.23 -19.17
N ILE A 144 -7.20 -9.06 -19.77
CA ILE A 144 -7.57 -9.65 -21.06
C ILE A 144 -7.29 -8.70 -22.23
N LEU A 145 -7.08 -7.41 -21.96
CA LEU A 145 -6.76 -6.41 -22.97
C LEU A 145 -5.93 -5.27 -22.34
N HIS A 146 -4.84 -4.91 -22.99
CA HIS A 146 -4.04 -3.74 -22.63
C HIS A 146 -4.32 -2.62 -23.62
N VAL A 147 -4.97 -1.56 -23.14
CA VAL A 147 -5.35 -0.41 -23.96
C VAL A 147 -4.26 0.65 -23.83
N VAL A 148 -3.68 1.05 -24.95
CA VAL A 148 -2.65 2.08 -24.98
C VAL A 148 -3.06 3.22 -25.90
N LEU A 149 -2.80 4.46 -25.48
CA LEU A 149 -3.10 5.60 -26.35
C LEU A 149 -2.31 5.49 -27.67
N ARG A 150 -0.98 5.40 -27.58
CA ARG A 150 -0.08 5.41 -28.75
C ARG A 150 1.12 4.49 -28.56
N GLY A 151 1.66 3.95 -29.65
CA GLY A 151 2.85 3.11 -29.63
C GLY A 151 3.09 2.36 -30.93
N HIS A 152 4.29 1.81 -31.08
CA HIS A 152 4.64 0.90 -32.17
C HIS A 152 4.60 -0.54 -31.65
N PRO A 153 3.62 -1.36 -32.09
CA PRO A 153 3.39 -2.68 -31.52
C PRO A 153 4.52 -3.67 -31.79
N GLU A 154 5.25 -3.49 -32.88
CA GLU A 154 6.41 -4.33 -33.25
C GLU A 154 7.59 -4.24 -32.28
N ARG A 155 7.57 -3.31 -31.31
CA ARG A 155 8.72 -3.06 -30.43
C ARG A 155 8.56 -3.58 -29.00
N SER A 156 7.37 -4.02 -28.57
CA SER A 156 7.19 -4.53 -27.19
C SER A 156 5.87 -5.31 -27.02
N PRO A 157 5.89 -6.65 -26.96
CA PRO A 157 4.71 -7.42 -26.56
C PRO A 157 4.35 -7.14 -25.09
N THR A 158 3.05 -7.14 -24.79
CA THR A 158 2.57 -7.06 -23.40
C THR A 158 2.48 -8.46 -22.84
N ILE A 159 3.39 -8.80 -21.93
CA ILE A 159 3.44 -10.12 -21.29
C ILE A 159 3.07 -9.94 -19.81
N ALA A 160 2.07 -10.68 -19.35
CA ALA A 160 1.68 -10.73 -17.95
C ALA A 160 2.65 -11.61 -17.14
N ALA A 161 2.61 -11.53 -15.81
CA ALA A 161 3.47 -12.32 -14.92
C ALA A 161 3.32 -13.85 -15.11
N SER A 162 2.15 -14.29 -15.59
CA SER A 162 1.87 -15.68 -15.99
C SER A 162 2.59 -16.14 -17.26
N GLY A 163 3.32 -15.25 -17.95
CA GLY A 163 3.89 -15.53 -19.28
C GLY A 163 2.90 -15.36 -20.44
N ARG A 164 1.61 -15.14 -20.14
CA ARG A 164 0.57 -14.95 -21.16
C ARG A 164 0.75 -13.63 -21.90
N SER A 165 0.69 -13.70 -23.23
CA SER A 165 0.56 -12.52 -24.09
C SER A 165 -0.82 -11.88 -23.91
N VAL A 166 -0.83 -10.59 -23.59
CA VAL A 166 -2.04 -9.78 -23.44
C VAL A 166 -2.28 -9.05 -24.77
N PRO A 167 -3.43 -9.25 -25.42
CA PRO A 167 -3.82 -8.50 -26.61
C PRO A 167 -3.77 -6.98 -26.34
N ILE A 168 -3.36 -6.21 -27.35
CA ILE A 168 -3.18 -4.76 -27.22
C ILE A 168 -4.16 -4.06 -28.15
N LEU A 169 -4.83 -3.02 -27.65
CA LEU A 169 -5.55 -2.05 -28.47
C LEU A 169 -4.80 -0.72 -28.49
N LEU A 170 -4.46 -0.23 -29.68
CA LEU A 170 -4.01 1.15 -29.88
C LEU A 170 -5.24 2.04 -30.05
N LEU A 171 -5.43 2.99 -29.14
CA LEU A 171 -6.66 3.78 -29.05
C LEU A 171 -6.66 4.99 -30.00
N GLU A 172 -5.50 5.61 -30.22
CA GLU A 172 -5.34 6.84 -31.03
C GLU A 172 -5.99 6.78 -32.43
N PRO A 173 -5.86 5.68 -33.22
CA PRO A 173 -6.52 5.57 -34.53
C PRO A 173 -8.05 5.55 -34.48
N TYR A 174 -8.62 5.16 -33.33
CA TYR A 174 -10.06 4.99 -33.16
C TYR A 174 -10.72 6.18 -32.46
N LEU A 175 -9.97 7.15 -31.95
CA LEU A 175 -10.57 8.34 -31.34
C LEU A 175 -11.52 9.02 -32.32
N THR A 176 -12.69 9.43 -31.82
CA THR A 176 -13.71 10.12 -32.63
C THR A 176 -13.25 11.51 -33.07
N GLU A 177 -12.37 12.14 -32.27
CA GLU A 177 -11.80 13.46 -32.48
C GLU A 177 -10.33 13.46 -32.02
N SER A 178 -9.60 14.53 -32.33
CA SER A 178 -8.23 14.66 -31.82
C SER A 178 -8.21 14.65 -30.29
N ILE A 179 -7.16 14.08 -29.72
CA ILE A 179 -7.03 13.97 -28.25
C ILE A 179 -7.08 15.33 -27.55
N ASP A 180 -6.64 16.41 -28.22
CA ASP A 180 -6.71 17.77 -27.70
C ASP A 180 -8.14 18.33 -27.66
N ILE A 181 -8.99 17.99 -28.65
CA ILE A 181 -10.40 18.39 -28.67
C ILE A 181 -11.19 17.55 -27.65
N LEU A 182 -10.93 16.25 -27.57
CA LEU A 182 -11.51 15.41 -26.51
C LEU A 182 -11.08 15.92 -25.13
N TRP A 183 -9.84 16.36 -24.97
CA TRP A 183 -9.36 16.97 -23.73
C TRP A 183 -10.06 18.29 -23.43
N SER A 184 -10.29 19.17 -24.42
CA SER A 184 -10.95 20.46 -24.18
C SER A 184 -12.43 20.29 -23.81
N LYS A 185 -13.15 19.39 -24.49
CA LYS A 185 -14.54 19.03 -24.17
C LYS A 185 -14.66 18.37 -22.82
N ALA A 186 -13.78 17.40 -22.56
CA ALA A 186 -13.75 16.71 -21.30
C ALA A 186 -13.19 17.61 -20.20
N SER A 187 -12.45 18.70 -20.47
CA SER A 187 -11.77 19.46 -19.42
C SER A 187 -12.72 20.07 -18.38
N SER A 188 -13.98 20.37 -18.70
CA SER A 188 -14.98 20.77 -17.69
C SER A 188 -15.44 19.58 -16.83
N GLU A 189 -15.62 18.40 -17.43
CA GLU A 189 -15.99 17.13 -16.78
C GLU A 189 -14.81 16.40 -16.11
N VAL A 190 -13.58 16.67 -16.55
CA VAL A 190 -12.32 16.05 -16.11
C VAL A 190 -11.62 16.96 -15.11
N SER A 191 -11.80 18.29 -15.20
CA SER A 191 -11.47 19.20 -14.10
C SER A 191 -12.41 19.01 -12.92
N SER A 192 -13.67 18.62 -13.16
CA SER A 192 -14.52 18.14 -12.08
C SER A 192 -14.00 16.80 -11.53
N LEU A 193 -13.53 15.85 -12.37
CA LEU A 193 -12.77 14.63 -11.97
C LEU A 193 -11.36 14.88 -11.36
N GLY A 194 -11.08 16.07 -10.85
CA GLY A 194 -9.91 16.32 -10.03
C GLY A 194 -9.78 15.29 -8.90
N LYS A 195 -8.56 15.08 -8.39
CA LYS A 195 -8.42 14.47 -7.05
C LYS A 195 -9.31 15.30 -6.14
N ASN A 196 -10.34 14.68 -5.54
CA ASN A 196 -11.39 15.29 -4.72
C ASN A 196 -12.78 15.47 -5.36
N HIS A 197 -13.09 14.84 -6.51
CA HIS A 197 -14.44 14.93 -7.07
C HIS A 197 -15.51 14.20 -6.24
N ILE A 198 -16.50 14.96 -5.77
CA ILE A 198 -17.77 14.46 -5.27
C ILE A 198 -18.85 15.04 -6.20
N PRO A 199 -19.63 14.22 -6.93
CA PRO A 199 -20.58 14.75 -7.93
C PRO A 199 -21.63 15.70 -7.35
N CYS A 200 -22.03 15.48 -6.09
CA CYS A 200 -22.95 16.34 -5.34
C CYS A 200 -22.23 17.39 -4.47
N HIS A 201 -21.00 17.79 -4.81
CA HIS A 201 -20.21 18.76 -4.06
C HIS A 201 -20.99 20.05 -3.73
N GLY A 202 -20.87 20.55 -2.50
CA GLY A 202 -21.52 21.78 -2.03
C GLY A 202 -23.05 21.69 -1.87
N ARG A 203 -23.65 20.56 -2.21
CA ARG A 203 -25.10 20.31 -2.12
C ARG A 203 -25.49 19.39 -0.96
N TRP A 204 -24.54 18.97 -0.13
CA TRP A 204 -24.81 18.10 1.02
C TRP A 204 -25.68 18.78 2.09
N LYS A 205 -25.67 20.12 2.14
CA LYS A 205 -26.60 20.93 2.95
C LYS A 205 -28.08 20.73 2.60
N GLU A 206 -28.40 20.17 1.44
CA GLU A 206 -29.76 19.79 1.05
C GLU A 206 -30.22 18.50 1.73
N VAL A 207 -29.32 17.76 2.38
CA VAL A 207 -29.58 16.48 3.03
C VAL A 207 -29.63 16.66 4.54
N GLU A 208 -30.58 16.03 5.21
CA GLU A 208 -30.62 16.05 6.68
C GLU A 208 -29.39 15.34 7.28
N VAL A 209 -28.83 15.91 8.35
CA VAL A 209 -27.66 15.35 9.07
C VAL A 209 -27.92 13.92 9.53
N ALA A 210 -29.15 13.60 9.92
CA ALA A 210 -29.56 12.26 10.36
C ALA A 210 -29.40 11.23 9.23
N VAL A 211 -29.86 11.55 8.01
CA VAL A 211 -29.75 10.69 6.82
C VAL A 211 -28.27 10.46 6.47
N LEU A 212 -27.48 11.53 6.49
CA LEU A 212 -26.04 11.44 6.23
C LEU A 212 -25.33 10.53 7.25
N ARG A 213 -25.60 10.72 8.56
CA ARG A 213 -25.02 9.89 9.63
C ARG A 213 -25.43 8.43 9.48
N GLN A 214 -26.71 8.15 9.26
CA GLN A 214 -27.21 6.79 9.04
C GLN A 214 -26.57 6.12 7.82
N TRP A 215 -26.39 6.89 6.73
CA TRP A 215 -25.74 6.38 5.52
C TRP A 215 -24.27 6.05 5.75
N LEU A 216 -23.52 6.93 6.41
CA LEU A 216 -22.13 6.67 6.77
C LEU A 216 -21.99 5.46 7.69
N ASP A 217 -22.87 5.29 8.68
CA ASP A 217 -22.87 4.12 9.56
C ASP A 217 -23.19 2.82 8.80
N ARG A 218 -24.12 2.85 7.85
CA ARG A 218 -24.38 1.69 6.97
C ARG A 218 -23.16 1.35 6.11
N LEU A 219 -22.56 2.35 5.47
CA LEU A 219 -21.37 2.16 4.63
C LEU A 219 -20.15 1.68 5.43
N SER A 220 -20.06 2.07 6.69
CA SER A 220 -19.07 1.56 7.64
C SER A 220 -19.22 0.05 7.84
N THR A 221 -20.46 -0.43 8.03
CA THR A 221 -20.78 -1.87 8.13
C THR A 221 -20.46 -2.61 6.83
N GLU A 222 -20.86 -2.05 5.67
CA GLU A 222 -20.54 -2.63 4.35
C GLU A 222 -19.02 -2.79 4.16
N ARG A 223 -18.25 -1.77 4.54
CA ARG A 223 -16.79 -1.81 4.51
C ARG A 223 -16.21 -2.86 5.45
N MET A 224 -16.78 -3.03 6.65
CA MET A 224 -16.37 -4.08 7.57
C MET A 224 -16.63 -5.47 6.97
N GLU A 225 -17.79 -5.68 6.36
CA GLU A 225 -18.11 -6.95 5.68
C GLU A 225 -17.17 -7.26 4.51
N MET A 226 -16.79 -6.26 3.71
CA MET A 226 -15.77 -6.44 2.67
C MET A 226 -14.43 -6.92 3.26
N LYS A 227 -14.02 -6.36 4.41
CA LYS A 227 -12.82 -6.84 5.10
C LYS A 227 -12.99 -8.27 5.58
N LEU A 228 -14.11 -8.62 6.22
CA LEU A 228 -14.36 -9.98 6.70
C LEU A 228 -14.29 -11.00 5.57
N ARG A 229 -14.91 -10.72 4.41
CA ARG A 229 -14.82 -11.61 3.24
C ARG A 229 -13.38 -11.84 2.79
N ARG A 230 -12.56 -10.79 2.72
CA ARG A 230 -11.14 -10.90 2.37
C ARG A 230 -10.36 -11.76 3.37
N PHE A 231 -10.62 -11.58 4.67
CA PHE A 231 -9.98 -12.38 5.72
C PHE A 231 -10.48 -13.84 5.68
N GLU A 232 -11.75 -14.07 5.36
CA GLU A 232 -12.34 -15.40 5.22
C GLU A 232 -11.76 -16.15 4.02
N GLU A 233 -11.63 -15.50 2.87
CA GLU A 233 -11.00 -16.06 1.69
C GLU A 233 -9.56 -16.49 1.97
N ARG A 234 -8.75 -15.63 2.61
CA ARG A 234 -7.38 -16.00 2.98
C ARG A 234 -7.34 -17.11 4.04
N LEU A 235 -8.25 -17.12 5.01
CA LEU A 235 -8.35 -18.20 6.00
C LEU A 235 -8.62 -19.55 5.33
N ARG A 236 -9.55 -19.59 4.36
CA ARG A 236 -9.85 -20.80 3.59
C ARG A 236 -8.64 -21.26 2.79
N GLN A 237 -7.96 -20.34 2.13
CA GLN A 237 -6.73 -20.63 1.39
C GLN A 237 -5.66 -21.26 2.29
N LEU A 238 -5.41 -20.69 3.48
CA LEU A 238 -4.46 -21.24 4.45
C LEU A 238 -4.87 -22.65 4.92
N ALA A 239 -6.18 -22.91 5.08
CA ALA A 239 -6.69 -24.22 5.45
C ALA A 239 -6.50 -25.25 4.32
N GLU A 240 -6.78 -24.86 3.08
CA GLU A 240 -6.62 -25.69 1.88
C GLU A 240 -5.16 -26.05 1.62
N GLU A 241 -4.26 -25.05 1.63
CA GLU A 241 -2.80 -25.22 1.50
C GLU A 241 -2.29 -26.28 2.49
N ARG A 242 -2.79 -26.23 3.73
CA ARG A 242 -2.47 -27.22 4.77
C ARG A 242 -3.05 -28.60 4.49
N ILE A 243 -4.32 -28.70 4.13
CA ILE A 243 -5.01 -30.00 3.91
C ILE A 243 -4.34 -30.77 2.77
N GLN A 244 -4.00 -30.07 1.69
CA GLN A 244 -3.38 -30.67 0.51
C GLN A 244 -1.92 -31.10 0.79
N GLY A 245 -1.36 -30.77 1.96
CA GLY A 245 0.05 -31.02 2.25
C GLY A 245 0.99 -30.27 1.31
N VAL A 246 0.49 -29.23 0.64
CA VAL A 246 1.27 -28.40 -0.28
C VAL A 246 2.17 -27.54 0.58
N HIS A 247 3.32 -28.10 0.97
CA HIS A 247 4.49 -27.29 1.22
C HIS A 247 4.91 -26.71 -0.14
N GLU A 248 4.96 -25.38 -0.24
CA GLU A 248 5.23 -24.65 -1.49
C GLU A 248 6.20 -25.40 -2.42
N PRO A 249 5.77 -25.73 -3.65
CA PRO A 249 6.71 -25.90 -4.74
C PRO A 249 6.84 -24.54 -5.42
N TRP A 250 7.90 -23.77 -5.09
CA TRP A 250 8.43 -22.78 -6.03
C TRP A 250 9.07 -23.56 -7.17
N ARG A 251 8.26 -24.11 -8.09
CA ARG A 251 8.78 -24.47 -9.40
C ARG A 251 8.86 -23.18 -10.21
N LEU A 252 10.10 -22.76 -10.44
CA LEU A 252 10.46 -21.92 -11.58
C LEU A 252 9.83 -22.55 -12.83
N TYR A 253 9.01 -21.82 -13.57
CA TYR A 253 8.67 -22.15 -14.95
C TYR A 253 9.90 -21.93 -15.84
N ALA A 254 10.94 -22.72 -15.61
CA ALA A 254 12.17 -22.70 -16.36
C ALA A 254 12.71 -24.13 -16.48
N SER A 255 12.00 -24.98 -17.22
CA SER A 255 12.53 -26.03 -18.09
C SER A 255 11.38 -26.93 -18.56
N ALA A 256 11.30 -27.10 -19.88
CA ALA A 256 10.55 -28.08 -20.67
C ALA A 256 9.35 -28.78 -19.99
N ILE A 257 8.14 -28.37 -20.37
CA ILE A 257 6.99 -29.29 -20.31
C ILE A 257 7.12 -30.17 -21.55
N GLU A 258 7.51 -31.43 -21.35
CA GLU A 258 7.15 -32.51 -22.27
C GLU A 258 5.61 -32.55 -22.35
N GLU A 259 5.09 -32.35 -23.55
CA GLU A 259 3.70 -32.59 -23.91
C GLU A 259 3.38 -34.08 -23.69
N ASP A 260 2.62 -34.40 -22.64
CA ASP A 260 1.64 -35.51 -22.56
C ASP A 260 1.43 -36.00 -21.11
N LEU A 261 0.78 -35.19 -20.28
CA LEU A 261 0.00 -35.73 -19.16
C LEU A 261 -1.43 -35.18 -19.20
N PRO A 262 -2.47 -36.04 -19.09
CA PRO A 262 -3.85 -35.58 -19.04
C PRO A 262 -4.01 -34.60 -17.89
N SER A 263 -4.69 -33.49 -18.18
CA SER A 263 -5.18 -32.51 -17.22
C SER A 263 -5.83 -33.21 -16.04
N GLN A 264 -5.09 -33.34 -14.93
CA GLN A 264 -5.69 -33.72 -13.66
C GLN A 264 -6.67 -32.60 -13.31
N ILE A 265 -7.96 -32.89 -13.50
CA ILE A 265 -9.06 -32.10 -12.98
C ILE A 265 -8.74 -31.88 -11.49
N PRO A 266 -8.52 -30.64 -11.02
CA PRO A 266 -8.29 -30.41 -9.62
C PRO A 266 -9.48 -31.00 -8.85
N PRO A 267 -9.24 -31.77 -7.77
CA PRO A 267 -10.32 -32.41 -7.03
C PRO A 267 -11.37 -31.35 -6.66
N SER A 268 -12.65 -31.72 -6.76
CA SER A 268 -13.77 -30.84 -6.37
C SER A 268 -13.45 -30.20 -5.03
N ALA A 269 -13.46 -28.87 -4.97
CA ALA A 269 -13.12 -28.10 -3.77
C ALA A 269 -13.86 -28.69 -2.57
N ARG A 270 -13.13 -29.37 -1.69
CA ARG A 270 -13.70 -29.97 -0.48
C ARG A 270 -14.27 -28.84 0.37
N GLU A 271 -15.52 -28.97 0.79
CA GLU A 271 -16.11 -28.03 1.73
C GLU A 271 -15.33 -28.06 3.06
N LEU A 272 -14.80 -26.92 3.48
CA LEU A 272 -14.00 -26.81 4.70
C LEU A 272 -14.91 -26.93 5.93
N THR A 273 -14.57 -27.84 6.84
CA THR A 273 -15.31 -28.02 8.09
C THR A 273 -14.88 -27.00 9.14
N LEU A 274 -15.71 -26.80 10.18
CA LEU A 274 -15.31 -26.00 11.34
C LEU A 274 -14.04 -26.52 12.03
N ARG A 275 -13.79 -27.84 11.96
CA ARG A 275 -12.56 -28.46 12.49
C ARG A 275 -11.33 -28.09 11.66
N ASP A 276 -11.49 -27.94 10.35
CA ASP A 276 -10.42 -27.49 9.45
C ASP A 276 -10.05 -26.04 9.77
N LEU A 277 -11.06 -25.19 10.02
CA LEU A 277 -10.90 -23.77 10.36
C LEU A 277 -10.53 -23.50 11.83
N SER A 278 -10.64 -24.48 12.74
CA SER A 278 -10.37 -24.29 14.18
C SER A 278 -8.89 -24.35 14.56
N ARG A 279 -8.02 -24.64 13.60
CA ARG A 279 -6.58 -24.72 13.84
C ARG A 279 -6.02 -23.35 14.20
N ARG A 280 -5.41 -23.27 15.38
CA ARG A 280 -4.84 -22.04 15.93
C ARG A 280 -3.83 -21.40 14.98
N GLU A 281 -2.99 -22.21 14.34
CA GLU A 281 -1.91 -21.72 13.47
C GLU A 281 -2.44 -20.91 12.29
N LEU A 282 -3.64 -21.23 11.79
CA LEU A 282 -4.27 -20.51 10.68
C LEU A 282 -4.63 -19.07 11.09
N TRP A 283 -5.19 -18.91 12.29
CA TRP A 283 -5.58 -17.60 12.81
C TRP A 283 -4.37 -16.76 13.22
N ASP A 284 -3.35 -17.40 13.81
CA ASP A 284 -2.07 -16.74 14.11
C ASP A 284 -1.43 -16.21 12.82
N GLN A 285 -1.37 -17.03 11.76
CA GLN A 285 -0.82 -16.64 10.45
C GLN A 285 -1.67 -15.56 9.77
N LEU A 286 -3.00 -15.70 9.77
CA LEU A 286 -3.93 -14.72 9.20
C LEU A 286 -3.79 -13.34 9.87
N MET A 287 -3.70 -13.32 11.20
CA MET A 287 -3.46 -12.08 11.94
C MET A 287 -2.08 -11.51 11.61
N TYR A 288 -1.04 -12.35 11.59
CA TYR A 288 0.32 -11.92 11.25
C TYR A 288 0.41 -11.26 9.86
N GLU A 289 -0.16 -11.88 8.82
CA GLU A 289 -0.22 -11.30 7.48
C GLU A 289 -0.91 -9.93 7.48
N GLY A 290 -2.02 -9.80 8.20
CA GLY A 290 -2.72 -8.52 8.32
C GLY A 290 -1.96 -7.46 9.14
N LEU A 291 -1.20 -7.85 10.16
CA LEU A 291 -0.37 -6.93 10.94
C LEU A 291 0.79 -6.42 10.08
N MET A 292 1.44 -7.32 9.34
CA MET A 292 2.50 -6.99 8.39
C MET A 292 1.98 -6.06 7.29
N GLU A 293 0.85 -6.40 6.67
CA GLU A 293 0.20 -5.55 5.68
C GLU A 293 -0.03 -4.11 6.20
N CYS A 294 -0.44 -3.95 7.46
CA CYS A 294 -0.60 -2.65 8.10
C CYS A 294 0.72 -1.87 8.30
N LEU A 295 1.84 -2.55 8.54
CA LEU A 295 3.16 -1.90 8.69
C LEU A 295 3.62 -1.20 7.40
N GLY A 296 3.16 -1.67 6.24
CA GLY A 296 3.57 -1.14 4.93
C GLY A 296 2.95 0.19 4.52
N TYR A 297 1.93 0.68 5.24
CA TYR A 297 1.17 1.90 4.87
C TYR A 297 0.69 1.88 3.41
N SER A 298 0.47 3.02 2.75
CA SER A 298 0.04 3.07 1.35
C SER A 298 1.10 2.59 0.35
N HIS A 299 2.38 2.67 0.69
CA HIS A 299 3.49 2.53 -0.25
C HIS A 299 4.12 1.14 -0.27
N ASN A 300 4.20 0.49 0.89
CA ASN A 300 4.88 -0.80 1.07
C ASN A 300 3.92 -1.91 1.53
N ARG A 301 2.60 -1.72 1.44
CA ARG A 301 1.58 -2.69 1.89
C ARG A 301 1.82 -4.08 1.32
N GLN A 302 2.05 -4.16 0.01
CA GLN A 302 2.23 -5.43 -0.68
C GLN A 302 3.58 -6.07 -0.38
N GLN A 303 4.61 -5.26 -0.18
CA GLN A 303 5.95 -5.69 0.17
C GLN A 303 5.95 -6.36 1.55
N PHE A 304 5.29 -5.75 2.54
CA PHE A 304 5.15 -6.38 3.85
C PHE A 304 4.25 -7.62 3.83
N LEU A 305 3.16 -7.61 3.06
CA LEU A 305 2.32 -8.80 2.90
C LEU A 305 3.11 -9.95 2.24
N ARG A 306 3.86 -9.67 1.18
CA ARG A 306 4.75 -10.64 0.52
C ARG A 306 5.80 -11.17 1.50
N LEU A 307 6.47 -10.28 2.24
CA LEU A 307 7.44 -10.68 3.27
C LEU A 307 6.83 -11.63 4.31
N SER A 308 5.60 -11.36 4.76
CA SER A 308 4.89 -12.21 5.73
C SER A 308 4.44 -13.57 5.21
N ARG A 309 4.35 -13.71 3.88
CA ARG A 309 4.03 -14.98 3.22
C ARG A 309 5.29 -15.80 2.93
N ILE A 310 6.43 -15.14 2.67
CA ILE A 310 7.73 -15.81 2.56
C ILE A 310 8.21 -16.26 3.95
N VAL A 311 8.17 -15.37 4.94
CA VAL A 311 8.56 -15.67 6.32
C VAL A 311 7.30 -15.95 7.14
N THR A 312 6.69 -17.12 6.92
CA THR A 312 5.51 -17.54 7.68
C THR A 312 5.82 -17.70 9.17
N LEU A 313 4.80 -17.64 10.03
CA LEU A 313 4.96 -17.95 11.46
C LEU A 313 5.45 -19.39 11.68
N GLN A 314 5.15 -20.32 10.78
CA GLN A 314 5.69 -21.68 10.86
C GLN A 314 7.21 -21.69 10.67
N ILE A 315 7.73 -20.97 9.67
CA ILE A 315 9.17 -20.79 9.46
C ILE A 315 9.78 -20.07 10.67
N ALA A 316 9.18 -18.96 11.10
CA ALA A 316 9.69 -18.21 12.27
C ALA A 316 9.69 -19.06 13.56
N ARG A 317 8.71 -19.95 13.77
CA ARG A 317 8.69 -20.91 14.89
C ARG A 317 9.86 -21.90 14.83
N SER A 318 10.28 -22.31 13.64
CA SER A 318 11.44 -23.20 13.48
C SER A 318 12.78 -22.52 13.79
N ILE A 319 12.81 -21.19 13.76
CA ILE A 319 14.00 -20.37 14.05
C ILE A 319 14.04 -19.99 15.54
N LEU A 320 12.88 -19.66 16.12
CA LEU A 320 12.72 -19.27 17.52
C LEU A 320 12.94 -20.44 18.49
N HIS A 321 14.19 -20.74 18.79
CA HIS A 321 14.57 -21.51 19.97
C HIS A 321 15.07 -20.56 21.07
N GLY A 322 14.16 -20.16 21.98
CA GLY A 322 14.46 -19.24 23.08
C GLY A 322 14.42 -17.76 22.67
N ASP A 323 15.30 -16.93 23.23
CA ASP A 323 15.31 -15.46 23.10
C ASP A 323 16.06 -14.97 21.83
N GLN A 324 15.70 -15.52 20.67
CA GLN A 324 16.39 -15.24 19.40
C GLN A 324 15.65 -14.20 18.53
N ARG A 325 15.16 -13.10 19.12
CA ARG A 325 14.53 -12.01 18.34
C ARG A 325 15.44 -11.51 17.21
N GLU A 326 16.75 -11.42 17.49
CA GLU A 326 17.78 -11.05 16.51
C GLU A 326 17.78 -11.98 15.29
N ALA A 327 17.50 -13.29 15.47
CA ALA A 327 17.46 -14.24 14.36
C ALA A 327 16.26 -14.00 13.44
N ILE A 328 15.08 -13.68 13.99
CA ILE A 328 13.91 -13.30 13.20
C ILE A 328 14.19 -12.00 12.46
N GLU A 329 14.75 -11.02 13.15
CA GLU A 329 15.11 -9.73 12.56
C GLU A 329 16.07 -9.93 11.37
N ALA A 330 17.12 -10.73 11.56
CA ALA A 330 18.06 -11.08 10.50
C ALA A 330 17.40 -11.78 9.31
N VAL A 331 16.47 -12.70 9.56
CA VAL A 331 15.74 -13.43 8.50
C VAL A 331 14.81 -12.50 7.74
N LEU A 332 14.06 -11.62 8.41
CA LEU A 332 13.22 -10.64 7.74
C LEU A 332 14.05 -9.65 6.91
N PHE A 333 15.20 -9.20 7.41
CA PHE A 333 16.11 -8.33 6.65
C PHE A 333 16.78 -9.05 5.48
N GLY A 334 17.17 -10.31 5.65
CA GLY A 334 17.74 -11.13 4.60
C GLY A 334 16.75 -11.38 3.46
N VAL A 335 15.53 -11.81 3.79
CA VAL A 335 14.47 -12.09 2.81
C VAL A 335 13.96 -10.82 2.13
N SER A 336 13.89 -9.69 2.85
CA SER A 336 13.50 -8.41 2.24
C SER A 336 14.54 -7.86 1.26
N GLY A 337 15.76 -8.41 1.24
CA GLY A 337 16.88 -7.88 0.45
C GLY A 337 17.45 -6.57 0.99
N LEU A 338 17.05 -6.16 2.19
CA LEU A 338 17.48 -4.89 2.81
C LEU A 338 18.67 -5.06 3.77
N LEU A 339 19.15 -6.28 4.02
CA LEU A 339 20.36 -6.53 4.82
C LEU A 339 21.61 -6.17 4.01
N PRO A 340 22.36 -5.10 4.34
CA PRO A 340 23.50 -4.68 3.55
C PRO A 340 24.72 -5.59 3.75
N ALA A 341 25.71 -5.43 2.88
CA ALA A 341 27.05 -5.96 3.10
C ALA A 341 27.76 -5.13 4.19
N ASN A 342 28.66 -5.73 4.96
CA ASN A 342 29.33 -4.99 6.05
C ASN A 342 30.27 -3.91 5.50
N GLU A 343 30.84 -4.16 4.32
CA GLU A 343 31.81 -3.33 3.63
C GLU A 343 31.18 -2.02 3.11
N THR A 344 29.85 -1.96 2.99
CA THR A 344 29.13 -0.77 2.48
C THR A 344 28.73 0.20 3.59
N LEU A 345 29.19 0.02 4.83
CA LEU A 345 28.79 0.81 5.99
C LEU A 345 29.97 1.59 6.55
N ASP A 346 29.80 2.90 6.72
CA ASP A 346 30.83 3.80 7.24
C ASP A 346 30.88 3.79 8.78
N ASP A 347 29.72 3.75 9.45
CA ASP A 347 29.63 3.76 10.92
C ASP A 347 30.07 2.41 11.55
N PRO A 348 31.06 2.41 12.48
CA PRO A 348 31.53 1.19 13.14
C PRO A 348 30.45 0.45 13.94
N HIS A 349 29.53 1.18 14.58
CA HIS A 349 28.46 0.58 15.36
C HIS A 349 27.45 -0.13 14.45
N SER A 350 27.09 0.49 13.32
CA SER A 350 26.31 -0.16 12.26
C SER A 350 26.99 -1.40 11.68
N ARG A 351 28.30 -1.36 11.44
CA ARG A 351 29.05 -2.56 10.99
C ARG A 351 28.95 -3.71 11.99
N GLN A 352 29.08 -3.43 13.29
CA GLN A 352 28.97 -4.46 14.33
C GLN A 352 27.56 -5.06 14.36
N TYR A 353 26.53 -4.22 14.33
CA TYR A 353 25.14 -4.67 14.32
C TYR A 353 24.80 -5.51 13.08
N VAL A 354 25.20 -5.06 11.88
CA VAL A 354 24.97 -5.81 10.64
C VAL A 354 25.77 -7.11 10.61
N ALA A 355 26.99 -7.14 11.16
CA ALA A 355 27.76 -8.38 11.28
C ALA A 355 27.02 -9.45 12.11
N GLN A 356 26.40 -9.04 13.22
CA GLN A 356 25.58 -9.93 14.06
C GLN A 356 24.37 -10.47 13.28
N LEU A 357 23.61 -9.59 12.63
CA LEU A 357 22.47 -10.00 11.81
C LEU A 357 22.90 -10.94 10.66
N ARG A 358 24.01 -10.65 9.97
CA ARG A 358 24.51 -11.50 8.88
C ARG A 358 24.90 -12.89 9.38
N LYS A 359 25.50 -13.01 10.57
CA LYS A 359 25.80 -14.30 11.19
C LYS A 359 24.53 -15.12 11.42
N GLN A 360 23.47 -14.49 11.95
CA GLN A 360 22.18 -15.16 12.13
C GLN A 360 21.55 -15.52 10.78
N TRP A 361 21.58 -14.60 9.81
CA TRP A 361 21.02 -14.85 8.48
C TRP A 361 21.69 -16.06 7.80
N ILE A 362 23.02 -16.17 7.83
CA ILE A 362 23.73 -17.32 7.25
C ILE A 362 23.30 -18.63 7.91
N ARG A 363 23.08 -18.61 9.23
CA ARG A 363 22.64 -19.78 9.99
C ARG A 363 21.22 -20.22 9.63
N TRP A 364 20.30 -19.28 9.42
CA TRP A 364 18.86 -19.56 9.32
C TRP A 364 18.29 -19.47 7.90
N LYS A 365 19.00 -18.90 6.94
CA LYS A 365 18.51 -18.73 5.56
C LYS A 365 18.04 -20.02 4.90
N GLY A 366 18.61 -21.18 5.26
CA GLY A 366 18.22 -22.48 4.70
C GLY A 366 16.81 -22.94 5.07
N PHE A 367 16.21 -22.37 6.12
CA PHE A 367 14.81 -22.62 6.49
C PHE A 367 13.82 -21.84 5.64
N VAL A 368 14.26 -20.71 5.06
CA VAL A 368 13.48 -19.98 4.07
C VAL A 368 13.80 -20.56 2.71
N ARG A 369 12.78 -21.07 2.03
CA ARG A 369 12.91 -21.58 0.68
C ARG A 369 12.18 -20.64 -0.28
N GLY A 370 12.67 -20.50 -1.51
CA GLY A 370 12.10 -19.62 -2.53
C GLY A 370 12.88 -18.31 -2.76
N ASP A 371 12.32 -17.44 -3.59
CA ASP A 371 12.94 -16.18 -4.00
C ASP A 371 12.94 -15.13 -2.88
N HIS A 372 14.10 -14.51 -2.67
CA HIS A 372 14.21 -13.31 -1.82
C HIS A 372 13.68 -12.08 -2.57
N MET A 373 13.23 -11.09 -1.81
CA MET A 373 12.84 -9.80 -2.37
C MET A 373 14.09 -8.99 -2.72
N HIS A 374 13.98 -8.14 -3.73
CA HIS A 374 15.04 -7.21 -4.10
C HIS A 374 14.86 -5.86 -3.40
N GLN A 375 15.97 -5.20 -3.03
CA GLN A 375 15.93 -3.89 -2.34
C GLN A 375 15.10 -2.82 -3.09
N SER A 376 15.06 -2.87 -4.42
CA SER A 376 14.33 -1.91 -5.25
C SER A 376 12.80 -2.06 -5.17
N GLU A 377 12.30 -3.14 -4.59
CA GLU A 377 10.86 -3.32 -4.36
C GLU A 377 10.33 -2.38 -3.27
N TRP A 378 11.21 -1.86 -2.41
CA TRP A 378 10.86 -1.07 -1.24
C TRP A 378 10.88 0.43 -1.54
N GLN A 379 9.78 1.11 -1.20
CA GLN A 379 9.64 2.55 -1.34
C GLN A 379 10.06 3.26 -0.05
N PHE A 380 11.19 3.97 -0.09
CA PHE A 380 11.68 4.79 1.02
C PHE A 380 11.20 6.25 0.95
N PHE A 381 10.87 6.77 -0.23
CA PHE A 381 10.48 8.16 -0.41
C PHE A 381 9.13 8.31 -1.14
N PRO A 382 8.30 9.29 -0.75
CA PRO A 382 8.44 10.20 0.39
C PRO A 382 7.87 9.57 1.68
N THR A 383 8.72 8.99 2.55
CA THR A 383 8.30 8.52 3.89
C THR A 383 9.06 9.25 5.00
N ARG A 384 8.48 9.31 6.20
CA ARG A 384 9.16 9.86 7.40
C ARG A 384 10.07 8.78 8.00
N PRO A 385 11.17 9.12 8.70
CA PRO A 385 12.10 8.13 9.28
C PRO A 385 11.43 6.99 10.05
N SER A 386 10.42 7.27 10.88
CA SER A 386 9.67 6.25 11.63
C SER A 386 8.82 5.30 10.78
N ASN A 387 8.62 5.62 9.50
CA ASN A 387 7.86 4.84 8.52
C ASN A 387 8.75 4.12 7.51
N PHE A 388 10.08 4.21 7.65
CA PHE A 388 10.99 3.52 6.73
C PHE A 388 10.80 2.00 6.84
N PRO A 389 10.85 1.28 5.70
CA PRO A 389 10.76 -0.19 5.69
C PRO A 389 11.66 -0.88 6.70
N THR A 390 12.88 -0.40 6.85
CA THR A 390 13.88 -0.90 7.80
C THR A 390 13.42 -0.84 9.25
N VAL A 391 12.97 0.33 9.72
CA VAL A 391 12.42 0.52 11.07
C VAL A 391 11.17 -0.35 11.29
N ARG A 392 10.36 -0.51 10.24
CA ARG A 392 9.12 -1.28 10.27
C ARG A 392 9.37 -2.79 10.29
N ILE A 393 10.39 -3.27 9.60
CA ILE A 393 10.83 -4.68 9.64
C ILE A 393 11.39 -5.02 11.03
N ALA A 394 12.17 -4.12 11.63
CA ALA A 394 12.64 -4.30 13.00
C ALA A 394 11.48 -4.41 14.00
N ALA A 395 10.46 -3.55 13.86
CA ALA A 395 9.23 -3.65 14.67
C ALA A 395 8.45 -4.95 14.40
N ALA A 396 8.45 -5.42 13.14
CA ALA A 396 7.83 -6.68 12.77
C ALA A 396 8.45 -7.87 13.50
N ALA A 397 9.77 -7.89 13.72
CA ALA A 397 10.45 -8.96 14.45
C ALA A 397 9.87 -9.14 15.87
N SER A 398 9.63 -8.04 16.60
CA SER A 398 9.00 -8.09 17.93
C SER A 398 7.53 -8.53 17.87
N LEU A 399 6.81 -8.20 16.80
CA LEU A 399 5.43 -8.67 16.59
C LEU A 399 5.37 -10.17 16.27
N VAL A 400 6.31 -10.69 15.48
CA VAL A 400 6.44 -12.12 15.17
C VAL A 400 6.70 -12.90 16.46
N GLU A 401 7.64 -12.44 17.28
CA GLU A 401 7.88 -13.02 18.60
C GLU A 401 6.61 -13.01 19.46
N ALA A 402 5.92 -11.87 19.55
CA ALA A 402 4.67 -11.77 20.31
C ALA A 402 3.61 -12.78 19.81
N CYS A 403 3.51 -13.02 18.50
CA CYS A 403 2.63 -14.03 17.93
C CYS A 403 3.02 -15.46 18.33
N ILE A 404 4.31 -15.74 18.40
CA ILE A 404 4.85 -17.10 18.57
C ILE A 404 4.97 -17.49 20.04
N THR A 405 5.74 -16.73 20.83
CA THR A 405 6.02 -17.01 22.24
C THR A 405 4.93 -16.46 23.14
N GLY A 406 4.28 -15.38 22.71
CA GLY A 406 3.24 -14.72 23.47
C GLY A 406 1.84 -15.29 23.26
N ASP A 407 1.58 -16.10 22.24
CA ASP A 407 0.21 -16.48 21.89
C ASP A 407 -0.70 -15.25 21.67
N LEU A 408 -0.17 -14.21 21.00
CA LEU A 408 -0.80 -12.88 20.90
C LEU A 408 -2.29 -12.93 20.55
N PHE A 409 -2.67 -13.68 19.50
CA PHE A 409 -4.07 -13.73 19.06
C PHE A 409 -4.98 -14.33 20.15
N ARG A 410 -4.58 -15.47 20.74
CA ARG A 410 -5.32 -16.10 21.83
C ARG A 410 -5.50 -15.15 23.01
N ARG A 411 -4.43 -14.46 23.44
CA ARG A 411 -4.51 -13.50 24.54
C ARG A 411 -5.45 -12.35 24.21
N ILE A 412 -5.37 -11.79 23.00
CA ILE A 412 -6.29 -10.73 22.55
C ILE A 412 -7.75 -11.21 22.64
N ILE A 413 -8.07 -12.40 22.12
CA ILE A 413 -9.42 -12.96 22.18
C ILE A 413 -9.89 -13.15 23.64
N GLN A 414 -9.03 -13.65 24.52
CA GLN A 414 -9.34 -13.78 25.95
C GLN A 414 -9.61 -12.43 26.62
N GLN A 415 -8.81 -11.40 26.32
CA GLN A 415 -8.99 -10.06 26.87
C GLN A 415 -10.27 -9.41 26.35
N LEU A 416 -10.61 -9.60 25.07
CA LEU A 416 -11.86 -9.11 24.49
C LEU A 416 -13.10 -9.76 25.13
N LYS A 417 -13.00 -11.02 25.56
CA LYS A 417 -14.08 -11.75 26.26
C LYS A 417 -14.15 -11.48 27.77
N SER A 418 -13.16 -10.80 28.34
CA SER A 418 -13.14 -10.51 29.78
C SER A 418 -14.27 -9.55 30.17
N GLN A 419 -14.63 -9.52 31.46
CA GLN A 419 -15.71 -8.65 31.96
C GLN A 419 -15.27 -7.19 32.22
N ILE A 420 -14.08 -6.79 31.79
CA ILE A 420 -13.60 -5.41 32.00
C ILE A 420 -14.27 -4.43 31.01
N PRO A 421 -14.38 -3.13 31.33
CA PRO A 421 -14.97 -2.16 30.40
C PRO A 421 -14.19 -2.06 29.07
N VAL A 422 -14.91 -1.82 27.96
CA VAL A 422 -14.34 -1.70 26.60
C VAL A 422 -13.14 -0.74 26.50
N PRO A 423 -13.12 0.44 27.15
CA PRO A 423 -11.92 1.30 27.12
C PRO A 423 -10.67 0.63 27.72
N LYS A 424 -10.84 -0.19 28.77
CA LYS A 424 -9.75 -0.96 29.38
C LYS A 424 -9.33 -2.11 28.47
N LYS A 425 -10.27 -2.80 27.82
CA LYS A 425 -9.97 -3.82 26.79
C LYS A 425 -9.12 -3.23 25.67
N ARG A 426 -9.51 -2.07 25.13
CA ARG A 426 -8.76 -1.36 24.08
C ARG A 426 -7.34 -1.07 24.51
N ARG A 427 -7.14 -0.58 25.75
CA ARG A 427 -5.80 -0.28 26.27
C ARG A 427 -4.93 -1.54 26.35
N VAL A 428 -5.46 -2.62 26.92
CA VAL A 428 -4.74 -3.91 27.02
C VAL A 428 -4.38 -4.47 25.64
N VAL A 429 -5.31 -4.40 24.68
CA VAL A 429 -5.07 -4.80 23.29
C VAL A 429 -3.99 -3.92 22.65
N SER A 430 -4.05 -2.61 22.86
CA SER A 430 -3.05 -1.67 22.32
C SER A 430 -1.67 -1.96 22.89
N ASP A 431 -1.57 -2.21 24.20
CA ASP A 431 -0.31 -2.51 24.89
C ASP A 431 0.26 -3.86 24.42
N SER A 432 -0.60 -4.84 24.10
CA SER A 432 -0.18 -6.13 23.52
C SER A 432 0.40 -6.02 22.10
N LEU A 433 0.10 -4.93 21.38
CA LEU A 433 0.60 -4.64 20.04
C LEU A 433 1.82 -3.71 20.05
N ARG A 434 2.24 -3.19 21.22
CA ARG A 434 3.44 -2.37 21.31
C ARG A 434 4.66 -3.24 21.02
N SER A 435 5.46 -2.81 20.05
CA SER A 435 6.75 -3.43 19.73
C SER A 435 7.89 -2.61 20.30
N GLU A 436 8.85 -3.27 20.92
CA GLU A 436 10.16 -2.69 21.22
C GLU A 436 11.17 -3.31 20.24
N PRO A 437 11.61 -2.57 19.20
CA PRO A 437 12.66 -3.08 18.30
C PRO A 437 13.99 -3.18 19.06
N SER A 438 15.01 -3.74 18.42
CA SER A 438 16.38 -3.62 18.93
C SER A 438 16.78 -2.14 19.12
N GLU A 439 17.62 -1.87 20.12
CA GLU A 439 18.02 -0.52 20.51
C GLU A 439 18.58 0.29 19.33
N PHE A 440 19.26 -0.38 18.41
CA PHE A 440 19.77 0.17 17.15
C PHE A 440 18.72 1.02 16.41
N TRP A 441 17.51 0.50 16.22
CA TRP A 441 16.42 1.17 15.46
C TRP A 441 15.70 2.26 16.24
N THR A 442 16.01 2.43 17.52
CA THR A 442 15.53 3.61 18.26
C THR A 442 16.34 4.86 17.90
N HIS A 443 17.53 4.69 17.31
CA HIS A 443 18.43 5.78 16.90
C HIS A 443 18.76 5.79 15.40
N HIS A 444 18.37 4.76 14.64
CA HIS A 444 18.63 4.63 13.21
C HIS A 444 17.33 4.47 12.42
N TYR A 445 17.28 5.05 11.22
CA TYR A 445 16.19 4.79 10.26
C TYR A 445 16.66 4.10 8.99
N ARG A 446 17.96 4.08 8.73
CA ARG A 446 18.63 3.13 7.82
C ARG A 446 19.87 2.60 8.52
N PHE A 447 20.46 1.53 8.00
CA PHE A 447 21.67 0.96 8.58
C PHE A 447 22.81 1.97 8.71
N ASP A 448 22.92 2.95 7.80
CA ASP A 448 23.98 3.98 7.84
C ASP A 448 23.45 5.39 8.19
N GLU A 449 22.16 5.53 8.51
CA GLU A 449 21.57 6.85 8.76
C GLU A 449 20.92 6.94 10.15
N ARG A 450 21.52 7.77 11.00
CA ARG A 450 21.06 8.08 12.35
C ARG A 450 19.98 9.15 12.35
N SER A 451 18.99 8.97 13.22
CA SER A 451 18.00 9.99 13.52
C SER A 451 18.50 10.91 14.62
N SER A 452 18.25 12.21 14.48
CA SER A 452 18.50 13.19 15.54
C SER A 452 17.51 13.07 16.72
N ARG A 453 16.40 12.35 16.53
CA ARG A 453 15.38 12.12 17.56
C ARG A 453 15.18 10.62 17.75
N ARG A 454 14.86 10.22 18.97
CA ARG A 454 14.48 8.83 19.25
C ARG A 454 13.28 8.45 18.40
N ILE A 455 13.40 7.33 17.68
CA ILE A 455 12.34 6.77 16.85
C ILE A 455 11.47 5.87 17.68
N THR A 456 10.15 6.09 17.59
CA THR A 456 9.14 5.13 18.06
C THR A 456 8.56 4.43 16.82
N PRO A 457 8.93 3.17 16.53
CA PRO A 457 8.45 2.48 15.34
C PRO A 457 6.93 2.41 15.32
N LEU A 458 6.29 1.87 16.36
CA LEU A 458 4.83 1.77 16.47
C LEU A 458 4.28 2.83 17.42
N GLY A 459 3.99 4.02 16.89
CA GLY A 459 3.22 5.04 17.61
C GLY A 459 1.74 4.63 17.79
N GLN A 460 1.03 5.27 18.73
CA GLN A 460 -0.36 4.94 19.07
C GLN A 460 -1.29 4.96 17.85
N SER A 461 -1.12 5.93 16.95
CA SER A 461 -1.94 6.02 15.73
C SER A 461 -1.77 4.82 14.79
N ARG A 462 -0.61 4.15 14.81
CA ARG A 462 -0.37 2.93 14.03
C ARG A 462 -1.08 1.75 14.68
N ILE A 463 -1.00 1.66 16.00
CA ILE A 463 -1.71 0.63 16.78
C ILE A 463 -3.22 0.73 16.55
N ASP A 464 -3.78 1.95 16.59
CA ASP A 464 -5.21 2.17 16.31
C ASP A 464 -5.59 1.72 14.88
N GLU A 465 -4.73 1.97 13.88
CA GLU A 465 -4.94 1.47 12.52
C GLU A 465 -4.87 -0.06 12.42
N MET A 466 -3.93 -0.70 13.12
CA MET A 466 -3.83 -2.17 13.18
C MET A 466 -5.08 -2.77 13.84
N ILE A 467 -5.59 -2.13 14.89
CA ILE A 467 -6.85 -2.54 15.54
C ILE A 467 -8.01 -2.44 14.54
N ALA A 468 -8.16 -1.31 13.85
CA ALA A 468 -9.28 -1.06 12.95
C ALA A 468 -9.25 -1.84 11.63
N ASN A 469 -8.05 -2.12 11.09
CA ASN A 469 -7.90 -2.73 9.76
C ASN A 469 -7.55 -4.23 9.80
N THR A 470 -7.02 -4.73 10.92
CA THR A 470 -6.59 -6.12 11.06
C THR A 470 -7.29 -6.82 12.21
N LEU A 471 -7.13 -6.32 13.43
CA LEU A 471 -7.60 -7.04 14.62
C LEU A 471 -9.12 -7.16 14.67
N LEU A 472 -9.84 -6.05 14.50
CA LEU A 472 -11.31 -6.06 14.53
C LEU A 472 -11.90 -6.97 13.43
N PRO A 473 -11.52 -6.84 12.14
CA PRO A 473 -12.01 -7.76 11.11
C PRO A 473 -11.69 -9.23 11.39
N CYS A 474 -10.45 -9.54 11.80
CA CYS A 474 -10.01 -10.90 12.08
C CYS A 474 -10.76 -11.50 13.29
N ALA A 475 -10.90 -10.74 14.37
CA ALA A 475 -11.62 -11.18 15.57
C ALA A 475 -13.14 -11.27 15.35
N LEU A 476 -13.73 -10.40 14.53
CA LEU A 476 -15.15 -10.49 14.15
C LEU A 476 -15.39 -11.72 13.26
N LEU A 477 -14.47 -12.02 12.34
CA LEU A 477 -14.52 -13.26 11.57
C LEU A 477 -14.41 -14.48 12.48
N TYR A 478 -13.50 -14.47 13.46
CA TYR A 478 -13.39 -15.52 14.48
C TYR A 478 -14.73 -15.71 15.22
N ALA A 479 -15.32 -14.62 15.72
CA ALA A 479 -16.62 -14.66 16.39
C ALA A 479 -17.73 -15.21 15.47
N ARG A 480 -17.71 -14.89 14.17
CA ARG A 480 -18.66 -15.40 13.18
C ARG A 480 -18.50 -16.90 12.94
N VAL A 481 -17.28 -17.36 12.68
CA VAL A 481 -16.97 -18.77 12.40
C VAL A 481 -17.35 -19.65 13.58
N PHE A 482 -17.00 -19.23 14.81
CA PHE A 482 -17.28 -20.01 16.03
C PHE A 482 -18.63 -19.67 16.68
N ARG A 483 -19.45 -18.82 16.06
CA ARG A 483 -20.76 -18.36 16.57
C ARG A 483 -20.68 -17.79 18.00
N ASP A 484 -19.56 -17.15 18.35
CA ASP A 484 -19.32 -16.54 19.66
C ASP A 484 -20.01 -15.17 19.74
N ARG A 485 -21.26 -15.16 20.24
CA ARG A 485 -22.08 -13.95 20.36
C ARG A 485 -21.49 -12.93 21.33
N ILE A 486 -20.89 -13.40 22.43
CA ILE A 486 -20.29 -12.52 23.45
C ILE A 486 -19.15 -11.74 22.82
N LEU A 487 -18.21 -12.43 22.16
CA LEU A 487 -17.09 -11.79 21.49
C LEU A 487 -17.56 -10.83 20.39
N ARG A 488 -18.55 -11.24 19.59
CA ARG A 488 -19.13 -10.39 18.53
C ARG A 488 -19.66 -9.08 19.12
N ASP A 489 -20.47 -9.15 20.16
CA ASP A 489 -21.15 -7.97 20.71
C ASP A 489 -20.13 -7.00 21.35
N GLU A 490 -19.11 -7.54 22.03
CA GLU A 490 -17.97 -6.77 22.55
C GLU A 490 -17.15 -6.08 21.46
N LEU A 491 -16.90 -6.76 20.33
CA LEU A 491 -16.20 -6.20 19.19
C LEU A 491 -17.01 -5.11 18.48
N LEU A 492 -18.32 -5.29 18.34
CA LEU A 492 -19.21 -4.28 17.77
C LEU A 492 -19.31 -3.05 18.67
N GLN A 493 -19.36 -3.23 20.00
CA GLN A 493 -19.31 -2.13 20.96
C GLN A 493 -17.97 -1.40 20.92
N MET A 494 -16.85 -2.13 20.81
CA MET A 494 -15.54 -1.52 20.61
C MET A 494 -15.51 -0.72 19.31
N TYR A 495 -15.98 -1.28 18.20
CA TYR A 495 -16.01 -0.59 16.91
C TYR A 495 -16.86 0.69 16.95
N ALA A 496 -17.97 0.67 17.69
CA ALA A 496 -18.87 1.81 17.87
C ALA A 496 -18.27 2.96 18.69
N THR A 497 -17.35 2.66 19.61
CA THR A 497 -16.82 3.63 20.59
C THR A 497 -15.39 4.09 20.27
N LEU A 498 -14.73 3.50 19.28
CA LEU A 498 -13.41 3.93 18.85
C LEU A 498 -13.46 5.31 18.19
N GLY A 499 -12.49 6.16 18.56
CA GLY A 499 -12.25 7.45 17.91
C GLY A 499 -11.76 7.29 16.47
N PRO A 500 -11.64 8.40 15.73
CA PRO A 500 -11.28 8.35 14.32
C PRO A 500 -9.80 7.99 14.15
N LEU A 501 -9.47 7.44 12.98
CA LEU A 501 -8.07 7.23 12.60
C LEU A 501 -7.47 8.55 12.09
N PRO A 502 -6.14 8.66 11.96
CA PRO A 502 -5.52 9.83 11.36
C PRO A 502 -6.12 10.17 10.00
N GLU A 503 -6.27 11.47 9.75
CA GLU A 503 -6.84 11.95 8.49
C GLU A 503 -5.98 11.54 7.30
N ASN A 504 -6.65 11.13 6.24
CA ASN A 504 -6.06 10.94 4.92
C ASN A 504 -6.73 11.91 3.91
N SER A 505 -6.30 11.84 2.65
CA SER A 505 -6.89 12.69 1.60
C SER A 505 -8.41 12.49 1.51
N VAL A 506 -8.88 11.25 1.50
CA VAL A 506 -10.30 10.90 1.39
C VAL A 506 -11.12 11.48 2.52
N THR A 507 -10.68 11.29 3.76
CA THR A 507 -11.44 11.72 4.93
C THR A 507 -11.46 13.23 5.05
N ARG A 508 -10.42 13.93 4.60
CA ARG A 508 -10.41 15.40 4.52
C ARG A 508 -11.42 15.93 3.50
N ILE A 509 -11.53 15.28 2.35
CA ILE A 509 -12.51 15.65 1.31
C ILE A 509 -13.93 15.46 1.82
N VAL A 510 -14.23 14.32 2.43
CA VAL A 510 -15.56 14.11 3.01
C VAL A 510 -15.80 15.07 4.18
N GLN A 511 -14.80 15.31 5.02
CA GLN A 511 -14.90 16.25 6.14
C GLN A 511 -15.18 17.70 5.67
N SER A 512 -14.67 18.12 4.50
CA SER A 512 -14.99 19.44 3.95
C SER A 512 -16.44 19.55 3.48
N GLU A 513 -17.03 18.48 2.92
CA GLU A 513 -18.46 18.50 2.53
C GLU A 513 -19.42 18.57 3.72
N ILE A 514 -19.09 17.88 4.81
CA ILE A 514 -19.94 17.81 6.00
C ILE A 514 -19.72 18.97 6.97
N GLY A 515 -18.59 19.68 6.84
CA GLY A 515 -18.17 20.73 7.78
C GLY A 515 -19.21 21.85 7.91
N ASP A 516 -19.85 22.20 6.80
CA ASP A 516 -20.90 23.22 6.74
C ASP A 516 -22.20 22.80 7.45
N MET A 517 -22.32 21.53 7.84
CA MET A 517 -23.50 20.94 8.47
C MET A 517 -23.31 20.68 9.97
N ASN A 518 -22.24 21.20 10.59
CA ASN A 518 -21.85 20.93 11.98
C ASN A 518 -21.63 19.45 12.32
N LEU A 519 -21.37 18.59 11.31
CA LEU A 519 -21.04 17.17 11.52
C LEU A 519 -19.53 16.95 11.43
N ARG A 520 -18.98 16.13 12.33
CA ARG A 520 -17.56 15.74 12.34
C ARG A 520 -17.39 14.23 12.24
N LEU A 521 -16.34 13.79 11.55
CA LEU A 521 -15.92 12.39 11.50
C LEU A 521 -15.22 12.00 12.82
N GLU A 522 -15.97 12.02 13.92
CA GLU A 522 -15.47 11.87 15.29
C GLU A 522 -15.41 10.43 15.80
N THR A 523 -15.91 9.47 15.02
CA THR A 523 -15.88 8.04 15.36
C THR A 523 -15.23 7.23 14.25
N LEU A 524 -14.68 6.08 14.60
CA LEU A 524 -14.15 5.13 13.64
C LEU A 524 -15.20 4.72 12.60
N ARG A 525 -16.46 4.57 13.00
CA ARG A 525 -17.55 4.22 12.08
C ARG A 525 -17.77 5.29 11.02
N LEU A 526 -17.91 6.55 11.42
CA LEU A 526 -18.06 7.66 10.47
C LEU A 526 -16.84 7.77 9.55
N HIS A 527 -15.63 7.56 10.10
CA HIS A 527 -14.39 7.60 9.33
C HIS A 527 -14.31 6.48 8.28
N GLN A 528 -14.66 5.24 8.64
CA GLN A 528 -14.71 4.11 7.72
C GLN A 528 -15.84 4.26 6.69
N GLY A 529 -17.00 4.75 7.10
CA GLY A 529 -18.13 5.09 6.22
C GLY A 529 -17.77 6.15 5.19
N ALA A 530 -17.06 7.21 5.60
CA ALA A 530 -16.58 8.27 4.70
C ALA A 530 -15.62 7.72 3.63
N ILE A 531 -14.70 6.83 4.02
CA ILE A 531 -13.79 6.19 3.07
C ILE A 531 -14.56 5.33 2.06
N GLN A 532 -15.55 4.55 2.53
CA GLN A 532 -16.38 3.72 1.67
C GLN A 532 -17.22 4.56 0.71
N LEU A 533 -17.89 5.59 1.22
CA LEU A 533 -18.69 6.54 0.45
C LEU A 533 -17.87 7.14 -0.70
N TYR A 534 -16.72 7.70 -0.39
CA TYR A 534 -15.91 8.36 -1.41
C TYR A 534 -15.42 7.36 -2.46
N ARG A 535 -14.86 6.21 -2.05
CA ARG A 535 -14.22 5.26 -2.98
C ARG A 535 -15.21 4.50 -3.86
N TYR A 536 -16.33 4.09 -3.29
CA TYR A 536 -17.28 3.17 -3.93
C TYR A 536 -18.57 3.85 -4.43
N TYR A 537 -18.80 5.12 -4.10
CA TYR A 537 -19.93 5.89 -4.61
C TYR A 537 -19.51 7.20 -5.27
N CYS A 538 -18.93 8.14 -4.52
CA CYS A 538 -18.68 9.50 -5.04
C CYS A 538 -17.74 9.47 -6.23
N SER A 539 -16.60 8.81 -6.10
CA SER A 539 -15.63 8.83 -7.18
C SER A 539 -16.14 8.10 -8.43
N VAL A 540 -17.06 7.12 -8.33
CA VAL A 540 -17.60 6.31 -9.46
C VAL A 540 -18.87 6.92 -10.04
N GLY A 541 -19.40 7.98 -9.43
CA GLY A 541 -20.65 8.58 -9.89
C GLY A 541 -21.89 7.72 -9.60
N ARG A 542 -21.84 6.78 -8.65
CA ARG A 542 -23.02 5.97 -8.23
C ARG A 542 -24.01 6.76 -7.38
N CYS A 543 -24.35 7.97 -7.83
CA CYS A 543 -25.22 8.89 -7.10
C CYS A 543 -26.66 8.41 -7.02
N ARG A 544 -27.15 7.66 -8.02
CA ARG A 544 -28.49 7.05 -8.01
C ARG A 544 -28.65 5.97 -6.92
N GLU A 545 -27.56 5.34 -6.51
CA GLU A 545 -27.55 4.30 -5.46
C GLU A 545 -27.12 4.86 -4.09
N CYS A 546 -26.66 6.11 -4.06
CA CYS A 546 -26.20 6.78 -2.85
C CYS A 546 -27.37 7.51 -2.18
N ALA A 547 -27.57 7.35 -0.87
CA ALA A 547 -28.63 8.06 -0.15
C ALA A 547 -28.54 9.59 -0.29
N ILE A 548 -27.32 10.14 -0.28
CA ILE A 548 -27.06 11.57 -0.51
C ILE A 548 -27.41 11.94 -1.95
N GLY A 549 -26.96 11.14 -2.92
CA GLY A 549 -27.15 11.42 -4.34
C GLY A 549 -28.62 11.36 -4.77
N ARG A 550 -29.40 10.42 -4.25
CA ARG A 550 -30.85 10.33 -4.54
C ARG A 550 -31.62 11.58 -4.14
N ILE A 551 -31.29 12.15 -2.97
CA ILE A 551 -31.91 13.39 -2.48
C ILE A 551 -31.46 14.58 -3.34
N VAL A 552 -30.15 14.75 -3.51
CA VAL A 552 -29.56 15.87 -4.25
C VAL A 552 -30.02 15.89 -5.71
N PHE A 553 -30.09 14.74 -6.37
CA PHE A 553 -30.47 14.66 -7.79
C PHE A 553 -31.96 14.36 -8.01
N ARG A 554 -32.77 14.28 -6.94
CA ARG A 554 -34.22 13.97 -7.00
C ARG A 554 -34.52 12.74 -7.86
N VAL A 555 -33.73 11.69 -7.68
CA VAL A 555 -33.93 10.43 -8.42
C VAL A 555 -35.18 9.77 -7.86
N ALA A 556 -36.24 9.67 -8.66
CA ALA A 556 -37.46 8.97 -8.27
C ALA A 556 -37.15 7.47 -8.05
N ASP A 557 -37.64 6.90 -6.95
CA ASP A 557 -37.56 5.45 -6.73
C ASP A 557 -38.53 4.76 -7.72
N GLU A 558 -37.99 4.15 -8.78
CA GLU A 558 -38.74 3.34 -9.75
C GLU A 558 -39.39 2.07 -9.13
N SER A 559 -39.22 1.83 -7.82
CA SER A 559 -39.74 0.65 -7.12
C SER A 559 -41.23 0.71 -6.76
N THR A 560 -42.00 1.67 -7.26
CA THR A 560 -43.43 1.83 -6.88
C THR A 560 -44.43 1.41 -7.96
N ASP A 561 -43.98 0.98 -9.15
CA ASP A 561 -44.89 0.72 -10.30
C ASP A 561 -45.06 -0.77 -10.68
N MET A 562 -44.69 -1.72 -9.79
CA MET A 562 -44.90 -3.16 -10.00
C MET A 562 -46.04 -3.78 -9.17
N ARG A 563 -46.90 -2.95 -8.56
CA ARG A 563 -48.12 -3.43 -7.87
C ARG A 563 -49.44 -3.04 -8.56
N GLN A 564 -49.39 -2.51 -9.79
CA GLN A 564 -50.60 -2.15 -10.54
C GLN A 564 -50.59 -2.55 -12.03
N ARG A 565 -49.89 -3.64 -12.39
CA ARG A 565 -50.10 -4.29 -13.69
C ARG A 565 -50.17 -5.80 -13.56
#